data_AF-A0A7S0WLC0-F1
#
_entry.id   AF-A0A7S0WLC0-F1
#
_cell.length_a   1.000
_cell.length_b   1.000
_cell.length_c   1.000
_cell.angle_alpha   90.00
_cell.angle_beta   90.00
_cell.angle_gamma   90.00
#
_symmetry.space_group_name_H-M   'P 1'
#
loop_
_entity.id
_entity.type
_entity.pdbx_description
1 polymer ?
#
loop_
_entity_poly.entity_id
_entity_poly.type
_entity_poly.pdbx_seq_one_letter_code
_entity_poly.pdbx_strand_id
1 'polypeptide(L)'
;GGAARRAGGACEVTVQRLNARVGAGALLALLPEPVVAYADAEYLQEQVFEVAAGGSLVLLDWFASGRRANGESWAFKRYASVNCVRLAGAPLLHDHLALTNDGADEGGGGGGDHGASVAARMGRAHVMATLVLVGPRVAAAAAAEPCGRA
;
A
#
# COMPACT_ATOMS: atom_id res chain seq x y z
N GLY A 1 -38.48 -24.96 -11.59
CA GLY A 1 -37.88 -24.00 -10.66
C GLY A 1 -36.90 -24.73 -9.79
N GLY A 2 -35.66 -24.27 -9.74
CA GLY A 2 -34.58 -24.88 -8.96
C GLY A 2 -33.30 -24.10 -9.23
N ALA A 3 -33.11 -23.01 -8.48
CA ALA A 3 -31.99 -22.09 -8.65
C ALA A 3 -30.67 -22.83 -8.34
N ALA A 4 -29.81 -22.92 -9.35
CA ALA A 4 -28.42 -23.32 -9.16
C ALA A 4 -27.73 -22.29 -8.26
N ARG A 5 -27.24 -22.73 -7.09
CA ARG A 5 -26.25 -21.96 -6.33
C ARG A 5 -25.05 -21.76 -7.26
N ARG A 6 -24.76 -20.51 -7.61
CA ARG A 6 -23.46 -20.19 -8.22
C ARG A 6 -22.41 -20.49 -7.15
N ALA A 7 -21.59 -21.50 -7.40
CA ALA A 7 -20.34 -21.67 -6.67
C ALA A 7 -19.57 -20.34 -6.76
N GLY A 8 -19.19 -19.79 -5.62
CA GLY A 8 -18.40 -18.57 -5.55
C GLY A 8 -17.13 -18.76 -6.37
N GLY A 9 -16.99 -17.97 -7.44
CA GLY A 9 -15.75 -17.92 -8.21
C GLY A 9 -14.63 -17.50 -7.28
N ALA A 10 -13.52 -18.26 -7.27
CA ALA A 10 -12.33 -17.89 -6.54
C ALA A 10 -11.96 -16.43 -6.89
N CYS A 11 -11.88 -15.55 -5.89
CA CYS A 11 -11.39 -14.20 -6.11
C CYS A 11 -9.89 -14.33 -6.39
N GLU A 12 -9.49 -14.21 -7.64
CA GLU A 12 -8.08 -14.27 -8.01
C GLU A 12 -7.37 -13.04 -7.45
N VAL A 13 -6.37 -13.26 -6.60
CA VAL A 13 -5.56 -12.19 -6.03
C VAL A 13 -4.62 -11.64 -7.10
N THR A 14 -4.60 -10.33 -7.29
CA THR A 14 -3.59 -9.67 -8.13
C THR A 14 -2.34 -9.42 -7.31
N VAL A 15 -1.18 -9.85 -7.82
CA VAL A 15 0.10 -9.72 -7.10
C VAL A 15 1.12 -8.97 -7.94
N GLN A 16 1.75 -7.95 -7.34
CA GLN A 16 2.91 -7.26 -7.90
C GLN A 16 4.13 -7.51 -7.02
N ARG A 17 5.26 -7.88 -7.64
CA ARG A 17 6.56 -8.00 -6.95
C ARG A 17 7.62 -7.16 -7.63
N LEU A 18 8.34 -6.36 -6.85
CA LEU A 18 9.45 -5.54 -7.32
C LEU A 18 10.70 -5.83 -6.48
N ASN A 19 11.82 -6.07 -7.14
CA ASN A 19 13.13 -6.15 -6.50
C ASN A 19 14.09 -5.19 -7.20
N ALA A 20 14.72 -4.28 -6.45
CA ALA A 20 15.64 -3.31 -7.00
C ALA A 20 16.94 -3.25 -6.19
N ARG A 21 18.05 -3.03 -6.89
CA ARG A 21 19.36 -2.78 -6.29
C ARG A 21 19.86 -1.41 -6.74
N VAL A 22 20.26 -0.58 -5.78
CA VAL A 22 20.78 0.76 -6.04
C VAL A 22 22.28 0.76 -5.74
N GLY A 23 23.09 1.00 -6.76
CA GLY A 23 24.55 1.09 -6.62
C GLY A 23 25.02 2.32 -5.85
N ALA A 24 26.27 2.31 -5.40
CA ALA A 24 26.89 3.46 -4.75
C ALA A 24 26.87 4.68 -5.68
N GLY A 25 26.49 5.85 -5.16
CA GLY A 25 26.39 7.09 -5.92
C GLY A 25 25.20 7.16 -6.90
N ALA A 26 24.44 6.08 -7.07
CA ALA A 26 23.24 6.05 -7.90
C ALA A 26 22.00 6.57 -7.16
N LEU A 27 20.99 6.96 -7.94
CA LEU A 27 19.65 7.29 -7.44
C LEU A 27 18.64 6.42 -8.16
N LEU A 28 17.77 5.77 -7.41
CA LEU A 28 16.51 5.23 -7.93
C LEU A 28 15.37 6.11 -7.41
N ALA A 29 14.56 6.63 -8.32
CA ALA A 29 13.32 7.33 -7.99
C ALA A 29 12.14 6.54 -8.58
N LEU A 30 11.36 5.92 -7.71
CA LEU A 30 10.16 5.16 -8.05
C LEU A 30 8.93 5.90 -7.54
N LEU A 31 8.22 6.55 -8.47
CA LEU A 31 6.99 7.31 -8.20
C LEU A 31 5.92 6.88 -9.23
N PRO A 32 5.30 5.71 -9.05
CA PRO A 32 4.25 5.23 -9.94
C PRO A 32 2.98 6.07 -9.74
N GLU A 33 1.98 5.85 -10.60
CA GLU A 33 0.60 6.27 -10.32
C GLU A 33 0.04 5.49 -9.11
N PRO A 34 -0.96 6.03 -8.38
CA PRO A 34 -1.48 5.37 -7.20
C PRO A 34 -2.23 4.09 -7.59
N VAL A 35 -2.13 3.06 -6.76
CA VAL A 35 -2.97 1.87 -6.94
C VAL A 35 -4.44 2.25 -6.70
N VAL A 36 -5.31 1.93 -7.66
CA VAL A 36 -6.76 2.14 -7.55
C VAL A 36 -7.45 0.79 -7.55
N ALA A 37 -7.64 0.21 -6.36
CA ALA A 37 -8.30 -1.08 -6.21
C ALA A 37 -9.81 -0.94 -6.49
N TYR A 38 -10.34 -1.85 -7.31
CA TYR A 38 -11.76 -1.90 -7.66
C TYR A 38 -12.56 -2.52 -6.50
N ALA A 39 -13.88 -2.33 -6.52
CA ALA A 39 -14.77 -3.09 -5.65
C ALA A 39 -14.48 -4.60 -5.75
N ASP A 40 -14.54 -5.27 -4.60
CA ASP A 40 -14.29 -6.71 -4.44
C ASP A 40 -12.88 -7.21 -4.78
N ALA A 41 -11.94 -6.34 -5.16
CA ALA A 41 -10.58 -6.74 -5.51
C ALA A 41 -9.77 -7.24 -4.31
N GLU A 42 -8.87 -8.18 -4.57
CA GLU A 42 -7.78 -8.55 -3.67
C GLU A 42 -6.45 -8.23 -4.34
N TYR A 43 -5.67 -7.33 -3.74
CA TYR A 43 -4.41 -6.87 -4.28
C TYR A 43 -3.28 -6.98 -3.24
N LEU A 44 -2.15 -7.53 -3.67
CA LEU A 44 -0.92 -7.64 -2.88
C LEU A 44 0.26 -7.04 -3.65
N GLN A 45 0.98 -6.13 -3.02
CA GLN A 45 2.23 -5.59 -3.52
C GLN A 45 3.37 -5.90 -2.55
N GLU A 46 4.50 -6.37 -3.09
CA GLU A 46 5.74 -6.60 -2.35
C GLU A 46 6.90 -5.91 -3.07
N GLN A 47 7.62 -5.05 -2.37
CA GLN A 47 8.75 -4.29 -2.92
C GLN A 47 9.97 -4.42 -2.02
N VAL A 48 11.11 -4.82 -2.60
CA VAL A 48 12.38 -4.99 -1.90
C VAL A 48 13.45 -4.14 -2.55
N PHE A 49 14.12 -3.31 -1.74
CA PHE A 49 15.16 -2.39 -2.17
C PHE A 49 16.45 -2.64 -1.41
N GLU A 50 17.51 -2.95 -2.15
CA GLU A 50 18.87 -3.09 -1.63
C GLU A 50 19.69 -1.87 -2.05
N VAL A 51 19.92 -0.95 -1.12
CA VAL A 51 20.67 0.29 -1.37
C VAL A 51 22.10 0.12 -0.87
N ALA A 52 23.08 0.26 -1.77
CA ALA A 52 24.48 0.26 -1.38
C ALA A 52 24.84 1.49 -0.53
N ALA A 53 25.94 1.42 0.21
CA ALA A 53 26.49 2.60 0.89
C ALA A 53 26.68 3.76 -0.10
N GLY A 54 26.16 4.94 0.23
CA GLY A 54 26.18 6.13 -0.64
C GLY A 54 25.20 6.10 -1.81
N GLY A 55 24.39 5.05 -1.97
CA GLY A 55 23.24 5.03 -2.89
C GLY A 55 22.07 5.88 -2.36
N SER A 56 21.13 6.24 -3.22
CA SER A 56 19.94 7.01 -2.86
C SER A 56 18.65 6.42 -3.42
N LEU A 57 17.57 6.49 -2.66
CA LEU A 57 16.24 5.98 -3.00
C LEU A 57 15.17 7.04 -2.73
N VAL A 58 14.29 7.24 -3.71
CA VAL A 58 12.95 7.83 -3.52
C VAL A 58 11.95 6.74 -3.84
N LEU A 59 11.12 6.38 -2.87
CA LEU A 59 10.01 5.46 -3.04
C LEU A 59 8.73 6.16 -2.63
N LEU A 60 7.81 6.35 -3.58
CA LEU A 60 6.42 6.67 -3.30
C LEU A 60 5.60 5.40 -3.48
N ASP A 61 5.07 4.87 -2.39
CA ASP A 61 4.06 3.83 -2.42
C ASP A 61 2.74 4.44 -1.95
N TRP A 62 1.74 4.43 -2.83
CA TRP A 62 0.48 5.13 -2.59
C TRP A 62 -0.68 4.45 -3.30
N PHE A 63 -1.85 4.57 -2.68
CA PHE A 63 -3.08 4.00 -3.17
C PHE A 63 -4.25 4.93 -2.86
N ALA A 64 -5.25 4.88 -3.73
CA ALA A 64 -6.49 5.62 -3.57
C ALA A 64 -7.59 4.72 -3.00
N SER A 65 -8.65 5.33 -2.51
CA SER A 65 -9.82 4.64 -1.98
C SER A 65 -10.57 3.81 -3.03
N GLY A 66 -10.23 3.90 -4.32
CA GLY A 66 -10.89 3.19 -5.40
C GLY A 66 -11.44 4.15 -6.46
N ARG A 67 -12.34 3.66 -7.31
CA ARG A 67 -12.93 4.44 -8.41
C ARG A 67 -14.01 5.38 -7.91
N ARG A 68 -13.61 6.48 -7.27
CA ARG A 68 -14.54 7.46 -6.65
C ARG A 68 -15.55 8.03 -7.64
N ALA A 69 -15.15 8.25 -8.89
CA ALA A 69 -16.06 8.73 -9.95
C ALA A 69 -17.20 7.74 -10.24
N ASN A 70 -17.02 6.46 -9.91
CA ASN A 70 -18.01 5.39 -10.06
C ASN A 70 -18.72 5.05 -8.73
N GLY A 71 -18.54 5.87 -7.69
CA GLY A 71 -19.13 5.63 -6.37
C GLY A 71 -18.40 4.59 -5.52
N GLU A 72 -17.22 4.12 -5.94
CA GLU A 72 -16.43 3.14 -5.19
C GLU A 72 -15.42 3.84 -4.26
N SER A 73 -15.55 3.62 -2.96
CA SER A 73 -14.60 4.10 -1.95
C SER A 73 -14.44 3.05 -0.85
N TRP A 74 -13.21 2.59 -0.67
CA TRP A 74 -12.81 1.56 0.29
C TRP A 74 -13.59 0.25 0.13
N ALA A 75 -13.98 -0.09 -1.11
CA ALA A 75 -14.88 -1.20 -1.44
C ALA A 75 -14.17 -2.48 -1.90
N PHE A 76 -12.84 -2.52 -1.89
CA PHE A 76 -12.07 -3.74 -2.18
C PHE A 76 -12.23 -4.78 -1.06
N LYS A 77 -11.97 -6.05 -1.33
CA LYS A 77 -11.90 -7.08 -0.28
C LYS A 77 -10.63 -6.95 0.54
N ARG A 78 -9.49 -6.84 -0.16
CA ARG A 78 -8.18 -6.75 0.49
C ARG A 78 -7.20 -5.92 -0.33
N TYR A 79 -6.46 -5.07 0.36
CA TYR A 79 -5.26 -4.40 -0.15
C TYR A 79 -4.13 -4.62 0.84
N ALA A 80 -2.99 -5.11 0.35
CA ALA A 80 -1.78 -5.24 1.15
C ALA A 80 -0.57 -4.72 0.37
N SER A 81 0.28 -3.94 1.03
CA SER A 81 1.57 -3.49 0.50
C SER A 81 2.69 -3.73 1.50
N VAL A 82 3.81 -4.24 1.01
CA VAL A 82 5.00 -4.53 1.81
C VAL A 82 6.21 -3.86 1.18
N ASN A 83 6.84 -2.95 1.92
CA ASN A 83 8.06 -2.26 1.50
C ASN A 83 9.23 -2.64 2.42
N CYS A 84 10.24 -3.30 1.87
CA CYS A 84 11.47 -3.64 2.55
C CYS A 84 12.63 -2.84 1.96
N VAL A 85 13.31 -2.04 2.78
CA VAL A 85 14.51 -1.29 2.37
C VAL A 85 15.68 -1.70 3.24
N ARG A 86 16.80 -2.06 2.62
CA ARG A 86 18.09 -2.26 3.26
C ARG A 86 19.09 -1.22 2.78
N LEU A 87 19.91 -0.73 3.69
CA LEU A 87 21.03 0.17 3.39
C LEU A 87 22.34 -0.50 3.83
N ALA A 88 23.26 -0.66 2.89
CA ALA A 88 24.56 -1.32 3.10
C ALA A 88 24.43 -2.70 3.79
N GLY A 89 23.40 -3.47 3.42
CA GLY A 89 23.11 -4.80 3.99
C GLY A 89 22.32 -4.81 5.30
N ALA A 90 22.18 -3.67 5.98
CA ALA A 90 21.38 -3.54 7.20
C ALA A 90 19.91 -3.20 6.88
N PRO A 91 18.93 -3.79 7.59
CA PRO A 91 17.52 -3.40 7.44
C PRO A 91 17.33 -1.95 7.89
N LEU A 92 16.70 -1.14 7.04
CA LEU A 92 16.40 0.27 7.30
C LEU A 92 14.89 0.49 7.50
N LEU A 93 14.07 -0.11 6.64
CA LEU A 93 12.61 -0.03 6.70
C LEU A 93 11.99 -1.39 6.42
N HIS A 94 10.96 -1.72 7.18
CA HIS A 94 10.00 -2.77 6.86
C HIS A 94 8.60 -2.22 7.14
N ASP A 95 7.93 -1.75 6.10
CA ASP A 95 6.56 -1.25 6.16
C ASP A 95 5.62 -2.34 5.66
N HIS A 96 4.55 -2.61 6.42
CA HIS A 96 3.54 -3.61 6.07
C HIS A 96 2.16 -3.02 6.32
N LEU A 97 1.52 -2.60 5.25
CA LEU A 97 0.17 -2.07 5.27
C LEU A 97 -0.82 -3.13 4.83
N ALA A 98 -1.83 -3.41 5.65
CA ALA A 98 -2.89 -4.34 5.32
C ALA A 98 -4.27 -3.76 5.65
N LEU A 99 -5.12 -3.72 4.64
CA LEU A 99 -6.51 -3.31 4.73
C LEU A 99 -7.38 -4.46 4.23
N THR A 100 -8.22 -4.97 5.11
CA THR A 100 -9.21 -6.00 4.78
C THR A 100 -10.59 -5.48 5.15
N ASN A 101 -11.54 -5.62 4.23
CA ASN A 101 -12.95 -5.62 4.56
C ASN A 101 -13.35 -7.07 4.77
N ASP A 102 -13.39 -7.49 6.02
CA ASP A 102 -13.98 -8.79 6.36
C ASP A 102 -15.45 -8.71 5.95
N GLY A 103 -15.91 -9.66 5.15
CA GLY A 103 -17.32 -9.74 4.76
C GLY A 103 -18.16 -9.62 6.02
N ALA A 104 -19.10 -8.67 6.02
CA ALA A 104 -20.05 -8.51 7.11
C ALA A 104 -21.01 -9.70 7.11
N ASP A 105 -20.52 -10.87 7.54
CA ASP A 105 -21.33 -12.07 7.76
C ASP A 105 -21.42 -12.34 9.26
N GLU A 106 -22.63 -12.10 9.74
CA GLU A 106 -23.32 -12.48 10.97
C GLU A 106 -22.58 -13.39 11.97
N GLY A 107 -22.21 -12.82 13.12
CA GLY A 107 -22.07 -13.55 14.38
C GLY A 107 -20.64 -13.93 14.79
N GLY A 108 -19.96 -13.06 15.54
CA GLY A 108 -18.74 -13.46 16.24
C GLY A 108 -18.02 -12.30 16.92
N GLY A 109 -18.19 -12.17 18.23
CA GLY A 109 -17.58 -11.12 19.04
C GLY A 109 -16.05 -11.20 19.06
N GLY A 110 -15.41 -10.23 18.41
CA GLY A 110 -14.01 -9.86 18.63
C GLY A 110 -13.96 -8.40 19.07
N GLY A 111 -13.75 -8.16 20.36
CA GLY A 111 -13.75 -6.81 20.95
C GLY A 111 -12.53 -5.98 20.59
N GLY A 112 -12.53 -5.39 19.40
CA GLY A 112 -11.59 -4.34 18.96
C GLY A 112 -12.16 -3.51 17.81
N ASP A 113 -11.55 -2.38 17.47
CA ASP A 113 -11.93 -1.50 16.34
C ASP A 113 -11.79 -2.18 14.95
N HIS A 114 -11.36 -3.44 14.93
CA HIS A 114 -11.30 -4.30 13.75
C HIS A 114 -12.71 -4.69 13.24
N GLY A 115 -13.77 -4.40 13.99
CA GLY A 115 -15.16 -4.52 13.51
C GLY A 115 -15.61 -3.37 12.59
N ALA A 116 -14.86 -2.27 12.54
CA ALA A 116 -15.18 -1.13 11.67
C ALA A 116 -14.65 -1.36 10.24
N SER A 117 -15.51 -1.10 9.24
CA SER A 117 -15.11 -1.17 7.82
C SER A 117 -13.88 -0.31 7.54
N VAL A 118 -13.12 -0.63 6.50
CA VAL A 118 -11.98 0.22 6.07
C VAL A 118 -12.47 1.65 5.86
N ALA A 119 -13.64 1.85 5.26
CA ALA A 119 -14.22 3.18 5.07
C ALA A 119 -14.38 3.97 6.37
N ALA A 120 -14.86 3.33 7.44
CA ALA A 120 -15.03 3.97 8.73
C ALA A 120 -13.69 4.36 9.36
N ARG A 121 -12.70 3.46 9.31
CA ARG A 121 -11.34 3.71 9.84
C ARG A 121 -10.60 4.82 9.09
N MET A 122 -10.81 4.92 7.78
CA MET A 122 -10.17 5.93 6.93
C MET A 122 -10.85 7.30 6.98
N GLY A 123 -12.08 7.38 7.50
CA GLY A 123 -12.82 8.65 7.64
C GLY A 123 -12.95 9.41 6.32
N ARG A 124 -12.41 10.63 6.26
CA ARG A 124 -12.42 11.49 5.06
C ARG A 124 -11.23 11.26 4.12
N ALA A 125 -10.28 10.42 4.52
CA ALA A 125 -9.12 10.14 3.68
C ALA A 125 -9.54 9.34 2.45
N HIS A 126 -8.97 9.70 1.31
CA HIS A 126 -9.19 9.03 0.03
C HIS A 126 -7.89 8.58 -0.65
N VAL A 127 -6.75 8.99 -0.10
CA VAL A 127 -5.42 8.63 -0.56
C VAL A 127 -4.57 8.38 0.66
N MET A 128 -3.75 7.34 0.57
CA MET A 128 -2.72 7.02 1.54
C MET A 128 -1.42 6.85 0.80
N ALA A 129 -0.33 7.35 1.40
CA ALA A 129 0.98 7.34 0.79
C ALA A 129 2.07 7.17 1.85
N THR A 130 3.01 6.29 1.55
CA THR A 130 4.31 6.19 2.21
C THR A 130 5.36 6.75 1.25
N LEU A 131 6.04 7.82 1.66
CA LEU A 131 7.20 8.37 0.94
C LEU A 131 8.47 8.06 1.72
N VAL A 132 9.39 7.33 1.10
CA VAL A 132 10.69 6.99 1.67
C VAL A 132 11.78 7.72 0.91
N LEU A 133 12.56 8.54 1.63
CA LEU A 133 13.72 9.26 1.11
C LEU A 133 14.97 8.76 1.82
N VAL A 134 15.88 8.11 1.09
CA VAL A 134 17.13 7.56 1.65
C VAL A 134 18.31 8.06 0.85
N GLY A 135 19.38 8.45 1.54
CA GLY A 135 20.70 8.68 0.95
C GLY A 135 21.01 10.13 0.58
N PRO A 136 22.28 10.39 0.19
CA PRO A 136 22.82 11.75 0.10
C PRO A 136 22.14 12.62 -0.96
N ARG A 137 21.67 12.05 -2.07
CA ARG A 137 21.07 12.83 -3.17
C ARG A 137 19.70 13.41 -2.83
N VAL A 138 19.07 12.95 -1.74
CA VAL A 138 17.73 13.37 -1.31
C VAL A 138 17.72 13.97 0.09
N ALA A 139 18.89 14.14 0.72
CA ALA A 139 19.01 14.61 2.10
C ALA A 139 18.38 16.00 2.32
N ALA A 140 18.53 16.92 1.37
CA ALA A 140 17.91 18.24 1.44
C ALA A 140 16.38 18.16 1.41
N ALA A 141 15.81 17.28 0.57
CA ALA A 141 14.37 17.07 0.50
C ALA A 141 13.84 16.37 1.76
N ALA A 142 14.58 15.42 2.32
CA ALA A 142 14.21 14.72 3.55
C ALA A 142 14.25 15.64 4.80
N ALA A 143 15.11 16.65 4.80
CA ALA A 143 15.23 17.64 5.88
C ALA A 143 14.28 18.84 5.72
N ALA A 144 13.58 18.96 4.58
CA ALA A 144 12.62 20.02 4.37
C ALA A 144 11.35 19.74 5.18
N GLU A 145 10.92 20.72 5.96
CA GLU A 145 9.61 20.66 6.62
C GLU A 145 8.50 20.59 5.55
N PRO A 146 7.49 19.72 5.72
CA PRO A 146 6.35 19.69 4.83
C PRO A 146 5.71 21.09 4.73
N CYS A 147 5.65 21.62 3.50
CA CYS A 147 4.97 22.88 3.26
C CYS A 147 3.46 22.69 3.52
N GLY A 148 2.98 23.09 4.70
CA GLY A 148 1.56 23.17 5.01
C GLY A 148 1.13 22.40 6.27
N ARG A 149 1.18 23.07 7.42
CA ARG A 149 0.05 23.02 8.34
C ARG A 149 -1.01 23.98 7.77
N ALA A 150 -2.06 23.43 7.16
CA ALA A 150 -3.29 24.15 6.86
C ALA A 150 -4.36 23.70 7.87
#